data_AF-A0A1G1FU47-F1
#
_entry.id   AF-A0A1G1FU47-F1
#
_cell.length_a   1.000
_cell.length_b   1.000
_cell.length_c   1.000
_cell.angle_alpha   90.00
_cell.angle_beta   90.00
_cell.angle_gamma   90.00
#
_symmetry.space_group_name_H-M   'P 1'
#
loop_
_entity.id
_entity.type
_entity.pdbx_description
1 polymer ?
#
loop_
_entity_poly.entity_id
_entity_poly.type
_entity_poly.pdbx_seq_one_letter_code
_entity_poly.pdbx_strand_id
1 'polypeptide(L)'
;MTSQHLKRALLTILNFLFHVLHMTIILFFLFGWLVKETRQLHYLLTLLILFSWYGLGIFYGFGYCLITDIQWRIKRHLGQTPSTEYYIKYMLDKITGLDTRANFVNRLTTYTYFGIFIIATGLFLKKLIVSDVFLN
;
A
#
# COMPACT_ATOMS: atom_id res chain seq x y z
N MET A 1 -22.40 -5.20 -28.97
CA MET A 1 -22.94 -4.70 -27.67
C MET A 1 -22.47 -5.53 -26.48
N THR A 2 -22.53 -6.86 -26.50
CA THR A 2 -22.14 -7.75 -25.37
C THR A 2 -20.70 -7.58 -24.87
N SER A 3 -19.73 -7.38 -25.77
CA SER A 3 -18.30 -7.24 -25.39
C SER A 3 -18.00 -6.02 -24.51
N GLN A 4 -18.69 -4.90 -24.72
CA GLN A 4 -18.46 -3.66 -23.97
C GLN A 4 -19.01 -3.76 -22.54
N HIS A 5 -20.18 -4.38 -22.36
CA HIS A 5 -20.75 -4.62 -21.04
C HIS A 5 -19.91 -5.61 -20.24
N LEU A 6 -19.41 -6.68 -20.87
CA LEU A 6 -18.51 -7.63 -20.23
C LEU A 6 -17.20 -6.96 -19.79
N LYS A 7 -16.59 -6.14 -20.65
CA LYS A 7 -15.37 -5.39 -20.31
C LYS A 7 -15.59 -4.47 -19.11
N ARG A 8 -16.71 -3.73 -19.08
CA ARG A 8 -17.06 -2.87 -17.94
C ARG A 8 -17.26 -3.67 -16.66
N ALA A 9 -17.97 -4.80 -16.71
CA ALA A 9 -18.18 -5.67 -15.55
C ALA A 9 -16.84 -6.18 -14.99
N LEU A 10 -15.94 -6.67 -15.86
CA LEU A 10 -14.60 -7.12 -15.47
C LEU A 10 -13.79 -6.01 -14.80
N LEU A 11 -13.78 -4.80 -15.39
CA LEU A 11 -13.07 -3.66 -14.80
C LEU A 11 -13.63 -3.25 -13.43
N THR A 12 -14.95 -3.33 -13.24
CA THR A 12 -15.60 -3.06 -11.96
C THR A 12 -15.19 -4.08 -10.90
N ILE A 13 -15.22 -5.37 -11.24
CA ILE A 13 -14.76 -6.46 -10.35
C ILE A 13 -13.29 -6.23 -10.00
N LEU A 14 -12.46 -5.94 -11.00
CA LEU A 14 -11.04 -5.70 -10.80
C LEU A 14 -10.80 -4.49 -9.88
N ASN A 15 -11.52 -3.38 -10.08
CA ASN A 15 -11.45 -2.22 -9.19
C ASN A 15 -11.83 -2.56 -7.74
N PHE A 16 -12.86 -3.38 -7.54
CA PHE A 16 -13.25 -3.84 -6.20
C PHE A 16 -12.14 -4.72 -5.57
N LEU A 17 -11.59 -5.68 -6.33
CA LEU A 17 -10.47 -6.51 -5.88
C LEU A 17 -9.25 -5.66 -5.50
N PHE A 18 -8.94 -4.61 -6.26
CA PHE A 18 -7.86 -3.69 -5.93
C PHE A 18 -8.11 -2.92 -4.62
N HIS A 19 -9.36 -2.54 -4.32
CA HIS A 19 -9.68 -1.97 -3.01
C HIS A 19 -9.45 -2.98 -1.88
N VAL A 20 -9.93 -4.21 -2.03
CA VAL A 20 -9.73 -5.27 -1.03
C VAL A 20 -8.24 -5.53 -0.83
N LEU A 21 -7.47 -5.67 -1.92
CA LEU A 21 -6.03 -5.88 -1.89
C LEU A 21 -5.31 -4.76 -1.14
N HIS A 22 -5.60 -3.48 -1.45
CA HIS A 22 -4.99 -2.36 -0.74
C HIS A 22 -5.33 -2.37 0.75
N MET A 23 -6.61 -2.61 1.11
CA MET A 23 -7.01 -2.65 2.52
C MET A 23 -6.32 -3.79 3.28
N THR A 24 -6.20 -4.97 2.67
CA THR A 24 -5.45 -6.09 3.26
C THR A 24 -3.97 -5.75 3.43
N ILE A 25 -3.33 -5.13 2.44
CA ILE A 25 -1.93 -4.68 2.54
C ILE A 25 -1.76 -3.65 3.66
N ILE A 26 -2.66 -2.67 3.77
CA ILE A 26 -2.61 -1.64 4.82
C ILE A 26 -2.78 -2.27 6.21
N LEU A 27 -3.78 -3.13 6.39
CA LEU A 27 -4.01 -3.81 7.67
C LEU A 27 -2.84 -4.71 8.06
N PHE A 28 -2.33 -5.49 7.10
CA PHE A 28 -1.18 -6.34 7.35
C PHE A 28 0.09 -5.51 7.60
N PHE A 29 0.28 -4.38 6.94
CA PHE A 29 1.38 -3.46 7.22
C PHE A 29 1.30 -2.88 8.65
N LEU A 30 0.10 -2.49 9.09
CA LEU A 30 -0.12 -1.90 10.43
C LEU A 30 0.00 -2.91 11.57
N PHE A 31 -0.41 -4.16 11.37
CA PHE A 31 -0.53 -5.16 12.46
C PHE A 31 0.33 -6.41 12.28
N GLY A 32 0.82 -6.69 11.08
CA GLY A 32 1.54 -7.93 10.74
C GLY A 32 2.89 -8.11 11.44
N TRP A 33 3.43 -7.07 12.05
CA TRP A 33 4.65 -7.15 12.87
C TRP A 33 4.40 -7.67 14.29
N LEU A 34 3.15 -7.64 14.77
CA LEU A 34 2.78 -8.08 16.12
C LEU A 34 2.95 -9.60 16.28
N VAL A 35 2.50 -10.37 15.28
CA VAL A 35 2.54 -11.84 15.25
C VAL A 35 3.93 -12.31 14.85
N LYS A 36 4.57 -13.18 15.64
CA LYS A 36 5.99 -13.56 15.47
C LYS A 36 6.23 -14.29 14.15
N GLU A 37 5.30 -15.15 13.76
CA GLU A 37 5.31 -16.01 12.59
C GLU A 37 5.27 -15.19 11.30
N THR A 38 4.55 -14.06 11.31
CA THR A 38 4.39 -13.19 10.13
C THR A 38 5.47 -12.11 10.01
N ARG A 39 6.38 -11.95 10.98
CA ARG A 39 7.38 -10.87 10.98
C ARG A 39 8.28 -10.85 9.76
N GLN A 40 8.71 -12.01 9.26
CA GLN A 40 9.56 -12.07 8.07
C GLN A 40 8.77 -11.66 6.81
N LEU A 41 7.53 -12.12 6.69
CA LEU A 41 6.65 -11.73 5.59
C LEU A 41 6.28 -10.24 5.66
N HIS A 42 6.03 -9.72 6.86
CA HIS A 42 5.80 -8.30 7.12
C HIS A 42 7.01 -7.47 6.71
N TYR A 43 8.22 -7.87 7.12
CA TYR A 43 9.45 -7.18 6.74
C TYR A 43 9.65 -7.18 5.21
N LEU A 44 9.45 -8.32 4.54
CA LEU A 44 9.48 -8.40 3.08
C LEU A 44 8.46 -7.45 2.45
N LEU A 45 7.23 -7.40 2.94
CA LEU A 45 6.22 -6.46 2.47
C LEU A 45 6.68 -5.01 2.67
N THR A 46 7.26 -4.66 3.82
CA THR A 46 7.76 -3.30 4.06
C THR A 46 8.82 -2.89 3.04
N LEU A 47 9.71 -3.81 2.65
CA LEU A 47 10.71 -3.58 1.60
C LEU A 47 10.08 -3.42 0.21
N LEU A 48 9.06 -4.22 -0.12
CA LEU A 48 8.32 -4.06 -1.37
C LEU A 48 7.62 -2.69 -1.45
N ILE A 49 7.05 -2.22 -0.34
CA ILE A 49 6.46 -0.88 -0.26
C ILE A 49 7.55 0.18 -0.41
N LEU A 50 8.72 0.01 0.23
CA LEU A 50 9.86 0.93 0.08
C LEU A 50 10.27 1.04 -1.39
N PHE A 51 10.42 -0.10 -2.04
CA PHE A 51 10.81 -0.19 -3.43
C PHE A 51 9.77 0.48 -4.35
N SER A 52 8.48 0.29 -4.08
CA SER A 52 7.41 0.95 -4.83
C SER A 52 7.42 2.48 -4.63
N TRP A 53 7.51 2.95 -3.38
CA TRP A 53 7.40 4.37 -3.04
C TRP A 53 8.62 5.21 -3.37
N TYR A 54 9.81 4.60 -3.28
CA TYR A 54 11.08 5.29 -3.44
C TYR A 54 11.82 4.78 -4.66
N GLY A 55 11.94 3.47 -4.83
CA GLY A 55 12.62 2.89 -6.00
C GLY A 55 11.93 3.30 -7.30
N LEU A 56 10.64 3.02 -7.43
CA LEU A 56 9.84 3.49 -8.58
C LEU A 56 9.48 4.97 -8.43
N GLY A 57 9.34 5.47 -7.21
CA GLY A 57 9.04 6.89 -6.97
C GLY A 57 10.11 7.86 -7.47
N ILE A 58 11.36 7.45 -7.64
CA ILE A 58 12.40 8.26 -8.31
C ILE A 58 11.99 8.60 -9.75
N PHE A 59 11.28 7.71 -10.44
CA PHE A 59 10.84 7.92 -11.83
C PHE A 59 9.44 8.52 -11.93
N TYR A 60 8.53 8.15 -11.01
CA TYR A 60 7.10 8.47 -11.11
C TYR A 60 6.60 9.49 -10.08
N GLY A 61 7.43 9.89 -9.12
CA GLY A 61 7.09 10.82 -8.04
C GLY A 61 7.11 10.17 -6.65
N PHE A 62 7.49 10.94 -5.63
CA PHE A 62 7.65 10.46 -4.26
C PHE A 62 6.33 10.00 -3.65
N GLY A 63 6.30 8.78 -3.11
CA GLY A 63 5.07 8.15 -2.60
C GLY A 63 4.25 7.42 -3.67
N TYR A 64 4.84 7.17 -4.84
CA TYR A 64 4.22 6.36 -5.89
C TYR A 64 3.91 4.94 -5.40
N CYS A 65 2.73 4.44 -5.73
CA CYS A 65 2.34 3.07 -5.45
C CYS A 65 1.87 2.39 -6.73
N LEU A 66 2.59 1.36 -7.17
CA LEU A 66 2.26 0.60 -8.38
C LEU A 66 0.81 0.10 -8.38
N ILE A 67 0.34 -0.42 -7.25
CA ILE A 67 -1.02 -0.95 -7.10
C ILE A 67 -2.05 0.18 -7.30
N THR A 68 -1.75 1.36 -6.75
CA THR A 68 -2.63 2.51 -6.85
C THR A 68 -2.68 3.07 -8.28
N ASP A 69 -1.55 3.17 -8.98
CA ASP A 69 -1.52 3.62 -10.38
C ASP A 69 -2.32 2.66 -11.28
N ILE A 70 -2.12 1.34 -11.12
CA ILE A 70 -2.92 0.33 -11.84
C ILE A 70 -4.41 0.53 -11.55
N GLN A 71 -4.77 0.72 -10.29
CA GLN A 71 -6.16 0.96 -9.91
C GLN A 71 -6.73 2.24 -10.53
N TRP A 72 -5.99 3.34 -10.56
CA TRP A 72 -6.44 4.57 -11.21
C TRP A 72 -6.55 4.43 -12.73
N ARG A 73 -5.69 3.66 -13.38
CA ARG A 73 -5.87 3.31 -14.79
C ARG A 73 -7.19 2.57 -14.99
N ILE A 74 -7.52 1.60 -14.14
CA ILE A 74 -8.81 0.88 -14.21
C ILE A 74 -9.99 1.84 -14.01
N LYS A 75 -9.92 2.73 -13.01
CA LYS A 75 -10.96 3.74 -12.76
C LYS A 75 -11.14 4.68 -13.95
N ARG A 76 -10.05 5.14 -14.58
CA ARG A 76 -10.11 5.96 -15.80
C ARG A 76 -10.82 5.24 -16.94
N HIS A 77 -10.58 3.94 -17.14
CA HIS A 77 -11.31 3.14 -18.14
C HIS A 77 -12.80 2.94 -17.81
N LEU A 78 -13.18 3.07 -16.54
CA LEU A 78 -14.57 3.10 -16.07
C LEU A 78 -15.20 4.49 -16.16
N GLY A 79 -14.49 5.51 -16.67
CA GLY A 79 -14.96 6.89 -16.72
C GLY A 79 -14.90 7.62 -15.38
N GLN A 80 -14.14 7.09 -14.41
CA GLN A 80 -13.98 7.67 -13.08
C GLN A 80 -12.57 8.24 -12.90
N THR A 81 -12.46 9.55 -12.69
CA THR A 81 -11.18 10.18 -12.35
C THR A 81 -11.02 10.23 -10.82
N PRO A 82 -9.95 9.67 -10.26
CA PRO A 82 -9.63 9.84 -8.84
C PRO A 82 -9.41 11.33 -8.52
N SER A 83 -9.81 11.77 -7.33
CA SER A 83 -9.60 13.14 -6.84
C SER A 83 -8.16 13.43 -6.40
N THR A 84 -7.31 12.42 -6.40
CA THR A 84 -5.96 12.50 -5.84
C THR A 84 -5.07 11.38 -6.35
N GLU A 85 -3.77 11.68 -6.37
CA GLU A 85 -2.69 10.73 -6.57
C GLU A 85 -2.28 9.98 -5.27
N TYR A 86 -3.12 9.92 -4.23
CA TYR A 86 -2.82 9.15 -3.02
C TYR A 86 -3.99 8.26 -2.59
N TYR A 87 -3.77 6.94 -2.52
CA TYR A 87 -4.83 5.98 -2.16
C TYR A 87 -5.43 6.26 -0.77
N ILE A 88 -4.59 6.54 0.23
CA ILE A 88 -5.04 6.79 1.60
C ILE A 88 -5.92 8.04 1.66
N LYS A 89 -5.56 9.12 0.97
CA LYS A 89 -6.40 10.33 0.88
C LYS A 89 -7.71 10.01 0.17
N TYR A 90 -7.66 9.30 -0.96
CA TYR A 90 -8.87 8.89 -1.70
C TYR A 90 -9.85 8.12 -0.81
N MET A 91 -9.36 7.14 -0.04
CA MET A 91 -10.20 6.37 0.87
C MET A 91 -10.68 7.20 2.06
N LEU A 92 -9.82 8.05 2.63
CA LEU A 92 -10.17 8.92 3.75
C LEU A 92 -11.30 9.89 3.36
N ASP A 93 -11.19 10.55 2.21
CA ASP A 93 -12.22 11.46 1.71
C ASP A 93 -13.52 10.68 1.41
N LYS A 94 -13.42 9.47 0.86
CA LYS A 94 -14.59 8.62 0.58
C LYS A 94 -15.33 8.18 1.84
N ILE A 95 -14.62 7.90 2.93
CA ILE A 95 -15.21 7.46 4.20
C ILE A 95 -15.73 8.64 5.01
N THR A 96 -14.98 9.74 5.06
CA THR A 96 -15.31 10.92 5.89
C THR A 96 -16.25 11.91 5.19
N GLY A 97 -16.28 11.91 3.86
CA GLY A 97 -16.97 12.92 3.06
C GLY A 97 -16.26 14.28 3.04
N LEU A 98 -15.06 14.40 3.64
CA LEU A 98 -14.29 15.64 3.72
C LEU A 98 -13.20 15.69 2.64
N ASP A 99 -12.88 16.88 2.13
CA ASP A 99 -11.70 17.07 1.26
C ASP A 99 -10.46 17.31 2.13
N THR A 100 -9.83 16.22 2.57
CA THR A 100 -8.63 16.31 3.40
C THR A 100 -7.45 16.80 2.57
N ARG A 101 -6.56 17.59 3.16
CA ARG A 101 -5.38 18.11 2.45
C ARG A 101 -4.45 16.96 2.04
N ALA A 102 -4.27 16.74 0.74
CA ALA A 102 -3.47 15.65 0.16
C ALA A 102 -2.07 15.56 0.77
N ASN A 103 -1.37 16.69 0.87
CA ASN A 103 -0.02 16.77 1.41
C ASN A 103 0.05 16.39 2.90
N PHE A 104 -1.01 16.65 3.66
CA PHE A 104 -1.07 16.26 5.08
C PHE A 104 -1.21 14.73 5.20
N VAL A 105 -2.15 14.13 4.47
CA VAL A 105 -2.36 12.69 4.48
C VAL A 105 -1.13 11.94 3.98
N ASN A 106 -0.49 12.44 2.91
CA ASN A 106 0.72 11.82 2.38
C ASN A 106 1.87 11.85 3.41
N ARG A 107 2.14 13.01 4.04
CA ARG A 107 3.17 13.12 5.10
C ARG A 107 2.90 12.17 6.27
N LEU A 108 1.65 12.13 6.75
CA LEU A 108 1.27 11.23 7.83
C LEU A 108 1.48 9.76 7.46
N THR A 109 1.12 9.38 6.23
CA THR A 109 1.33 8.02 5.71
C THR A 109 2.82 7.70 5.65
N THR A 110 3.65 8.61 5.14
CA THR A 110 5.11 8.45 5.06
C THR A 110 5.76 8.29 6.43
N TYR A 111 5.40 9.13 7.41
CA TYR A 111 5.96 9.02 8.77
C TYR A 111 5.52 7.74 9.48
N THR A 112 4.25 7.36 9.33
CA THR A 112 3.74 6.09 9.86
C THR A 112 4.49 4.91 9.25
N TYR A 113 4.73 4.96 7.94
CA TYR A 113 5.49 3.94 7.23
C TYR A 113 6.91 3.79 7.80
N PHE A 114 7.66 4.88 7.95
CA PHE A 114 9.02 4.82 8.48
C PHE A 114 9.08 4.38 9.94
N GLY A 115 8.12 4.80 10.77
CA GLY A 115 8.03 4.35 12.16
C GLY A 115 7.90 2.82 12.25
N ILE A 116 6.99 2.24 11.46
CA ILE A 116 6.80 0.79 11.38
C ILE A 116 8.02 0.10 10.77
N PHE A 117 8.63 0.68 9.74
CA PHE A 117 9.82 0.12 9.09
C PHE A 117 10.99 -0.01 10.09
N ILE A 118 11.28 1.03 10.88
CA ILE A 118 12.34 1.00 11.90
C ILE A 118 12.08 -0.11 12.93
N ILE A 119 10.84 -0.25 13.41
CA ILE A 119 10.44 -1.31 14.35
C ILE A 119 10.65 -2.69 13.71
N ALA A 120 10.19 -2.86 12.46
CA ALA A 120 10.31 -4.12 11.74
C ALA A 120 11.78 -4.52 11.51
N THR A 121 12.64 -3.56 11.12
CA THR A 121 14.09 -3.77 11.01
C THR A 121 14.70 -4.19 12.34
N GLY A 122 14.36 -3.51 13.45
CA GLY A 122 14.86 -3.87 14.78
C GLY A 122 14.47 -5.28 15.21
N LEU A 123 13.21 -5.67 14.96
CA LEU A 123 12.73 -7.03 15.25
C LEU A 123 13.41 -8.08 14.37
N PHE A 124 13.69 -7.77 13.11
CA PHE A 124 14.39 -8.66 12.18
C PHE A 124 15.86 -8.85 12.58
N LEU A 125 16.59 -7.77 12.89
CA LEU A 125 17.99 -7.82 13.34
C LEU A 125 18.13 -8.59 14.65
N LYS A 126 17.23 -8.36 15.62
CA LYS A 126 17.21 -9.14 16.87
C LYS A 126 17.06 -10.63 16.60
N LYS A 127 16.23 -11.02 15.62
CA LYS A 127 16.07 -12.43 15.25
C LYS A 127 17.36 -13.02 14.69
N LEU A 128 18.07 -12.30 13.80
CA LEU A 128 19.34 -12.74 13.21
C LEU A 128 20.42 -12.96 14.26
N ILE A 129 20.64 -11.97 15.14
CA ILE A 129 21.65 -12.05 16.20
C ILE A 129 21.38 -13.24 17.12
N VAL A 130 20.10 -13.44 17.50
CA VAL A 130 19.73 -14.57 18.35
C VAL A 130 19.96 -15.90 17.63
N SER A 131 19.63 -16.03 16.34
CA SER A 131 19.90 -17.27 15.60
C SER A 131 21.40 -17.56 15.43
N ASP A 132 22.22 -16.53 15.23
CA ASP A 132 23.68 -16.70 15.11
C ASP A 132 24.32 -17.15 16.43
N VAL A 133 23.83 -16.66 17.57
CA VAL A 133 24.30 -17.08 18.91
C VAL A 133 23.94 -18.52 19.26
N PHE A 134 22.83 -19.06 18.72
CA PHE A 134 22.40 -20.43 19.03
C PHE A 134 22.89 -21.49 18.02
N LEU A 135 23.47 -21.08 16.90
CA LEU A 135 24.00 -21.97 15.85
C LEU A 135 25.54 -22.04 15.83
N ASN A 136 26.22 -21.32 16.75
CA ASN A 136 27.65 -21.39 17.03
C ASN A 136 27.88 -21.93 18.45
#